data_AF-A0A0H2L798-F1
#
_entry.id   AF-A0A0H2L798-F1
#
_cell.length_a   1.000
_cell.length_b   1.000
_cell.length_c   1.000
_cell.angle_alpha   90.00
_cell.angle_beta   90.00
_cell.angle_gamma   90.00
#
_symmetry.space_group_name_H-M   'P 1'
#
loop_
_entity.id
_entity.type
_entity.pdbx_description
1 polymer ?
#
loop_
_entity_poly.entity_id
_entity_poly.type
_entity_poly.pdbx_seq_one_letter_code
_entity_poly.pdbx_strand_id
1 'polypeptide(L)' 'MDLGRLGAADRHADLSLLLASAQDTWPDEAQHLQDQLQRLYGSPVDADRLRFHLLLDPLTWD' A
#
# COMPACT_ATOMS: atom_id res chain seq x y z
N MET A 1 -8.74 6.56 -14.51
CA MET A 1 -7.41 6.39 -13.88
C MET A 1 -6.89 7.77 -13.59
N ASP A 2 -6.55 8.03 -12.34
CA ASP A 2 -5.88 9.27 -11.91
C ASP A 2 -4.36 9.00 -11.88
N LEU A 3 -3.59 9.78 -12.62
CA LEU A 3 -2.13 9.62 -12.75
C LEU A 3 -1.38 10.90 -12.32
N GLY A 4 -2.05 11.84 -11.65
CA GLY A 4 -1.46 13.13 -11.27
C GLY A 4 -0.23 13.04 -10.36
N ARG A 5 -0.06 11.91 -9.66
CA ARG A 5 1.07 11.64 -8.74
C ARG A 5 2.03 10.55 -9.24
N LEU A 6 1.93 10.14 -10.52
CA LEU A 6 2.82 9.12 -11.08
C LEU A 6 4.27 9.61 -11.08
N GLY A 7 5.18 8.82 -10.53
CA GLY A 7 6.61 9.15 -10.48
C GLY A 7 7.45 8.06 -9.84
N ALA A 8 8.77 8.26 -9.82
CA ALA A 8 9.67 7.39 -9.07
C ALA A 8 9.49 7.64 -7.57
N ALA A 9 9.09 6.61 -6.83
CA ALA A 9 8.86 6.67 -5.39
C ALA A 9 9.27 5.37 -4.72
N ASP A 10 9.30 5.36 -3.39
CA ASP A 10 9.31 4.11 -2.65
C ASP A 10 8.02 3.34 -2.96
N ARG A 11 8.14 2.08 -3.38
CA ARG A 11 7.01 1.18 -3.70
C ARG A 11 5.98 1.04 -2.58
N HIS A 12 6.37 1.26 -1.33
CA HIS A 12 5.46 1.17 -0.19
C HIS A 12 4.40 2.28 -0.24
N ALA A 13 4.62 3.37 -0.98
CA ALA A 13 3.61 4.39 -1.25
C ALA A 13 2.38 3.82 -1.97
N ASP A 14 2.60 3.02 -3.01
CA ASP A 14 1.48 2.38 -3.74
C ASP A 14 0.91 1.18 -2.96
N LEU A 15 1.78 0.35 -2.38
CA LEU A 15 1.36 -0.84 -1.64
C LEU A 15 0.53 -0.50 -0.41
N SER A 16 0.84 0.60 0.31
CA SER A 16 0.06 1.01 1.47
C SER A 16 -1.38 1.37 1.10
N LEU A 17 -1.56 2.08 -0.01
CA LEU A 17 -2.88 2.50 -0.50
C LEU A 17 -3.66 1.31 -1.06
N LEU A 18 -2.99 0.39 -1.77
CA LEU A 18 -3.58 -0.86 -2.24
C LEU A 18 -4.15 -1.68 -1.07
N LEU A 19 -3.35 -1.89 -0.01
CA LEU A 19 -3.77 -2.67 1.15
C LEU A 19 -4.88 -1.99 1.94
N ALA A 20 -4.79 -0.67 2.16
CA ALA A 20 -5.85 0.07 2.85
C ALA A 20 -7.18 0.00 2.09
N SER A 21 -7.14 0.21 0.77
CA SER A 21 -8.33 0.12 -0.09
C SER A 21 -8.92 -1.30 -0.12
N ALA A 22 -8.07 -2.32 -0.15
CA ALA A 22 -8.50 -3.71 -0.07
C ALA A 22 -9.12 -4.03 1.29
N GLN A 23 -8.54 -3.54 2.39
CA GLN A 23 -9.07 -3.74 3.75
C GLN A 23 -10.46 -3.11 3.92
N ASP A 24 -10.70 -1.94 3.32
CA ASP A 24 -11.98 -1.26 3.37
C ASP A 24 -13.07 -1.98 2.55
N THR A 25 -12.69 -2.70 1.50
CA THR A 25 -13.63 -3.32 0.55
C THR A 25 -13.82 -4.83 0.79
N TRP A 26 -12.73 -5.54 1.09
CA TRP A 26 -12.62 -7.01 1.18
C TRP A 26 -11.75 -7.40 2.38
N PRO A 27 -12.24 -7.24 3.63
CA PRO A 27 -11.42 -7.37 4.83
C PRO A 27 -10.83 -8.78 5.01
N ASP A 28 -11.58 -9.82 4.65
CA ASP A 28 -11.12 -11.21 4.78
C ASP A 28 -10.01 -11.51 3.76
N GLU A 29 -10.18 -11.09 2.50
CA GLU A 29 -9.18 -11.25 1.45
C GLU A 29 -7.94 -10.38 1.69
N ALA A 30 -8.11 -9.17 2.24
CA ALA A 30 -7.01 -8.27 2.57
C ALA A 30 -6.07 -8.90 3.61
N GLN A 31 -6.61 -9.56 4.63
CA GLN A 31 -5.81 -10.30 5.61
C GLN A 31 -5.00 -11.42 4.93
N HIS A 32 -5.61 -12.20 4.05
CA HIS A 32 -4.92 -13.25 3.30
C HIS A 32 -3.85 -12.68 2.36
N LEU A 33 -4.14 -11.54 1.71
CA LEU A 33 -3.18 -10.85 0.85
C LEU A 33 -1.98 -10.37 1.64
N GLN A 34 -2.18 -9.79 2.82
CA GLN A 34 -1.11 -9.26 3.66
C GLN A 34 -0.10 -10.35 4.05
N ASP A 35 -0.58 -11.56 4.39
CA ASP A 35 0.26 -12.71 4.72
C ASP A 35 1.06 -13.25 3.52
N GLN A 36 0.54 -13.06 2.31
CA GLN A 36 1.14 -13.58 1.07
C GLN A 36 1.87 -12.52 0.24
N LEU A 37 1.76 -11.24 0.63
CA LEU A 37 2.15 -10.11 -0.21
C LEU A 37 3.60 -10.18 -0.64
N GLN A 38 4.51 -10.48 0.28
CA GLN A 38 5.95 -10.58 -0.05
C GLN A 38 6.22 -11.65 -1.11
N ARG A 39 5.52 -12.79 -1.03
CA ARG A 39 5.66 -13.90 -1.98
C ARG A 39 5.10 -13.52 -3.34
N LEU A 40 3.92 -12.90 -3.39
CA LEU A 40 3.26 -12.49 -4.62
C LEU A 40 3.97 -11.32 -5.30
N TYR A 41 4.47 -10.37 -4.52
CA TYR A 41 5.17 -9.18 -4.98
C TYR A 41 6.64 -9.47 -5.36
N GLY A 42 7.22 -10.55 -4.86
CA GLY A 42 8.58 -11.00 -5.22
C GLY A 42 9.71 -10.21 -4.55
N SER A 43 9.40 -9.41 -3.53
CA SER A 43 10.39 -8.64 -2.77
C SER A 43 9.95 -8.46 -1.32
N PRO A 44 10.88 -8.29 -0.36
CA PRO A 44 10.54 -7.99 1.02
C PRO A 44 9.63 -6.76 1.13
N VAL A 45 8.57 -6.85 1.93
CA VAL A 45 7.65 -5.73 2.20
C VAL A 45 7.77 -5.40 3.67
N ASP A 46 8.18 -4.17 3.94
CA ASP A 46 8.46 -3.66 5.28
C ASP A 46 7.19 -3.04 5.86
N ALA A 47 6.70 -3.60 6.96
CA ALA A 47 5.47 -3.17 7.61
C ALA A 47 5.55 -1.74 8.17
N ASP A 48 6.72 -1.31 8.65
CA ASP A 48 6.90 0.04 9.17
C ASP A 48 6.87 1.07 8.04
N ARG A 49 7.43 0.72 6.87
CA ARG A 49 7.32 1.55 5.67
C ARG A 49 5.89 1.64 5.16
N LEU A 50 5.14 0.53 5.14
CA LEU A 50 3.71 0.57 4.78
C LEU A 50 2.94 1.52 5.68
N ARG A 51 3.13 1.40 7.00
CA ARG A 51 2.47 2.27 7.98
C ARG A 51 2.89 3.74 7.83
N PHE A 52 4.17 3.99 7.60
CA PHE A 52 4.69 5.35 7.35
C PHE A 52 3.99 5.99 6.14
N HIS A 53 3.97 5.30 5.01
CA HIS A 53 3.38 5.83 3.78
C HIS A 53 1.86 6.01 3.89
N LEU A 54 1.15 5.11 4.58
CA LEU A 54 -0.28 5.26 4.83
C LEU A 54 -0.60 6.51 5.67
N LEU A 55 0.22 6.81 6.69
CA LEU A 55 0.05 7.99 7.53
C LEU A 55 0.50 9.28 6.84
N LEU A 56 1.50 9.20 5.95
CA LEU A 56 1.99 10.33 5.18
C LEU A 56 0.96 10.79 4.14
N ASP A 57 0.25 9.84 3.50
CA ASP A 57 -0.64 10.16 2.38
C ASP A 57 -1.58 11.34 2.65
N PRO A 58 -2.45 11.36 3.69
CA PRO A 58 -3.39 12.47 3.94
C PRO A 58 -2.71 13.82 4.19
N LEU A 59 -1.41 13.84 4.53
CA LEU A 59 -0.65 15.08 4.76
C LEU A 59 -0.05 15.66 3.47
N THR A 60 -0.24 14.98 2.34
CA THR A 60 0.30 15.35 1.03
C THR A 60 -0.78 15.74 0.02
N TRP A 61 -2.04 15.81 0.47
CA TRP A 61 -3.17 16.32 -0.31
C TRP A 61 -3.42 17.77 0.05
N ASP A 62 -3.40 18.65 -0.96
CA ASP A 62 -3.82 20.05 -0.87
C ASP A 62 -5.34 20.21 -1.05
#